data_AF-A0A263P0K6-F1
#
_entry.id   AF-A0A263P0K6-F1
#
_cell.length_a   1.000
_cell.length_b   1.000
_cell.length_c   1.000
_cell.angle_alpha   90.00
_cell.angle_beta   90.00
_cell.angle_gamma   90.00
#
_symmetry.space_group_name_H-M   'P 1'
#
loop_
_entity.id
_entity.type
_entity.pdbx_description
1 polymer ?
#
loop_
_entity_poly.entity_id
_entity_poly.type
_entity_poly.pdbx_seq_one_letter_code
_entity_poly.pdbx_strand_id
1 'polypeptide(L)' 'MAAARTVQSLFQAPTSLLSHPRIGERVEEFEPRDVRRLLVGPYEMRYEIQTSTLYILRLWHVR' A
#
# COMPACT_ATOMS: atom_id res chain seq x y z
N MET A 1 12.92 -19.74 -4.69
CA MET A 1 12.33 -18.81 -3.70
C MET A 1 11.85 -17.55 -4.43
N ALA A 2 10.55 -17.43 -4.69
CA ALA A 2 9.96 -16.31 -5.45
C ALA A 2 9.42 -15.18 -4.54
N ALA A 3 9.16 -15.48 -3.27
CA ALA A 3 8.53 -14.54 -2.33
C ALA A 3 9.40 -13.34 -1.95
N ALA A 4 10.74 -13.47 -1.95
CA ALA A 4 11.64 -12.42 -1.46
C ALA A 4 11.90 -11.27 -2.46
N ARG A 5 11.84 -11.53 -3.78
CA ARG A 5 12.06 -10.47 -4.80
C ARG A 5 10.88 -9.52 -4.92
N THR A 6 9.66 -10.03 -4.76
CA THR A 6 8.44 -9.22 -4.66
C THR A 6 8.51 -8.21 -3.51
N VAL A 7 9.04 -8.62 -2.36
CA VAL A 7 9.22 -7.74 -1.20
C VAL A 7 10.17 -6.58 -1.52
N GLN A 8 11.20 -6.79 -2.36
CA GLN A 8 12.11 -5.72 -2.77
C GLN A 8 11.48 -4.70 -3.74
N SER A 9 10.63 -5.13 -4.68
CA SER A 9 9.83 -4.21 -5.51
C SER A 9 8.88 -3.37 -4.65
N LEU A 10 8.34 -3.99 -3.59
CA LEU A 10 7.53 -3.34 -2.57
C LEU A 10 8.30 -2.42 -1.63
N PHE A 11 9.64 -2.39 -1.68
CA PHE A 11 10.46 -1.41 -0.97
C PHE A 11 10.65 -0.10 -1.75
N GLN A 12 10.42 -0.08 -3.07
CA GLN A 12 10.50 1.13 -3.91
C GLN A 12 9.19 1.94 -3.91
N ALA A 13 8.03 1.28 -3.83
CA ALA A 13 6.73 1.95 -3.76
C ALA A 13 6.53 2.84 -2.50
N PRO A 14 7.01 2.46 -1.29
CA PRO A 14 7.00 3.30 -0.10
C PRO A 14 7.69 4.64 -0.29
N THR A 15 8.76 4.71 -1.09
CA THR A 15 9.48 5.97 -1.33
C THR A 15 8.59 6.98 -2.07
N SER A 16 7.82 6.52 -3.06
CA SER A 16 6.83 7.37 -3.75
C SER A 16 5.63 7.71 -2.85
N LEU A 17 5.22 6.79 -1.97
CA LEU A 17 4.16 7.05 -0.98
C LEU A 17 4.59 8.08 0.08
N LEU A 18 5.86 8.17 0.43
CA LEU A 18 6.35 9.23 1.33
C LEU A 18 6.15 10.62 0.72
N SER A 19 6.28 10.76 -0.60
CA SER A 19 6.03 12.01 -1.30
C SER A 19 4.54 12.24 -1.60
N HIS A 20 3.78 11.17 -1.91
CA HIS A 20 2.38 11.23 -2.29
C HIS A 20 1.56 10.14 -1.59
N PRO A 21 1.32 10.27 -0.26
CA PRO A 21 0.70 9.21 0.53
C PRO A 21 -0.77 8.94 0.14
N ARG A 22 -1.42 9.89 -0.54
CA ARG A 22 -2.83 9.81 -0.93
C ARG A 22 -3.08 9.36 -2.37
N ILE A 23 -2.08 8.79 -3.03
CA ILE A 23 -2.21 8.30 -4.42
C ILE A 23 -3.12 7.08 -4.55
N GLY A 24 -3.30 6.31 -3.47
CA GLY A 24 -4.21 5.16 -3.45
C GLY A 24 -5.67 5.57 -3.31
N GLU A 25 -6.57 4.73 -3.81
CA GLU A 25 -8.02 4.86 -3.66
C GLU A 25 -8.42 4.71 -2.20
N ARG A 26 -9.26 5.62 -1.68
CA ARG A 26 -9.78 5.55 -0.32
C ARG A 26 -10.84 4.46 -0.24
N VAL A 27 -10.77 3.63 0.81
CA VAL A 27 -11.72 2.57 1.05
C VAL A 27 -12.69 3.03 2.14
N GLU A 28 -13.85 3.53 1.73
CA GLU A 28 -14.87 4.14 2.62
C GLU A 28 -15.41 3.18 3.69
N GLU A 29 -15.34 1.88 3.45
CA GLU A 29 -15.75 0.83 4.41
C GLU A 29 -14.96 0.88 5.73
N PHE A 30 -13.79 1.51 5.73
CA PHE A 30 -12.92 1.62 6.90
C PHE A 30 -13.01 2.97 7.62
N GLU A 31 -13.95 3.84 7.24
CA GLU A 31 -14.17 5.09 7.97
C GLU A 31 -14.38 4.83 9.48
N PRO A 32 -13.78 5.67 10.35
CA PRO A 32 -13.11 6.94 10.08
C PRO A 32 -11.62 6.83 9.71
N ARG A 33 -11.08 5.63 9.46
CA ARG A 33 -9.65 5.43 9.17
C ARG A 33 -9.36 5.75 7.70
N ASP A 34 -8.29 6.50 7.43
CA ASP A 34 -7.82 6.81 6.06
C ASP A 34 -7.08 5.60 5.47
N VAL A 35 -7.84 4.53 5.23
CA VAL A 35 -7.37 3.30 4.61
C VAL A 35 -7.45 3.45 3.10
N ARG A 36 -6.37 3.10 2.43
CA ARG A 36 -6.20 3.23 0.99
C ARG A 36 -5.72 1.95 0.35
N ARG A 37 -6.12 1.75 -0.90
CA ARG A 37 -5.74 0.65 -1.76
C ARG A 37 -4.92 1.18 -2.93
N LEU A 38 -3.82 0.51 -3.25
CA LEU A 38 -2.97 0.84 -4.40
C LEU A 38 -2.56 -0.44 -5.12
N LEU A 39 -2.65 -0.43 -6.44
CA LEU A 39 -2.11 -1.51 -7.27
C LEU A 39 -0.64 -1.23 -7.60
N VAL A 40 0.24 -2.14 -7.22
CA VAL A 40 1.70 -2.10 -7.45
C VAL A 40 2.08 -3.33 -8.27
N GLY A 41 2.07 -3.20 -9.59
CA GLY A 41 2.28 -4.33 -10.50
C GLY A 41 1.16 -5.38 -10.34
N PRO A 42 1.47 -6.69 -10.21
CA PRO A 42 0.46 -7.74 -9.99
C PRO A 42 0.03 -7.85 -8.51
N TYR A 43 0.30 -6.83 -7.70
CA TYR A 43 -0.05 -6.82 -6.29
C TYR A 43 -0.99 -5.68 -5.96
N GLU A 44 -1.96 -5.98 -5.14
CA GLU A 44 -2.75 -5.00 -4.42
C GLU A 44 -2.14 -4.80 -3.04
N MET A 45 -1.89 -3.54 -2.68
CA MET A 45 -1.44 -3.12 -1.36
C MET A 45 -2.53 -2.29 -0.69
N ARG A 46 -2.84 -2.63 0.57
CA ARG A 46 -3.68 -1.79 1.42
C ARG A 46 -2.86 -1.23 2.56
N TYR A 47 -2.93 0.08 2.70
CA TYR A 47 -2.20 0.82 3.71
C TYR A 47 -3.12 1.85 4.36
N GLU A 48 -2.74 2.32 5.53
CA GLU A 48 -3.44 3.34 6.27
C GLU A 48 -2.51 4.53 6.51
N ILE A 49 -3.06 5.73 6.37
CA ILE A 49 -2.36 6.97 6.70
C ILE A 49 -2.78 7.38 8.11
N GLN A 50 -1.83 7.43 9.04
CA GLN A 50 -2.04 8.03 10.35
C GLN A 50 -1.03 9.15 10.58
N THR A 51 -1.49 10.39 10.59
CA THR A 51 -0.66 11.60 10.80
C THR A 51 0.51 11.67 9.81
N SER A 52 1.67 11.14 10.16
CA SER A 52 2.90 11.13 9.36
C SER A 52 3.43 9.71 9.10
N THR A 53 2.69 8.69 9.52
CA THR A 53 3.09 7.28 9.45
C THR A 53 2.18 6.53 8.50
N LEU A 54 2.78 5.78 7.59
CA LEU A 54 2.09 4.85 6.71
C LEU A 54 2.17 3.45 7.30
N TYR A 55 1.02 2.85 7.57
CA TYR A 55 0.93 1.47 8.02
C TYR A 55 0.51 0.58 6.86
N ILE A 56 1.38 -0.34 6.44
CA ILE A 56 1.00 -1.35 5.46
C ILE A 56 0.18 -2.41 6.19
N LEU A 57 -1.11 -2.51 5.87
CA LEU A 57 -2.02 -3.44 6.53
C LEU A 57 -1.93 -4.82 5.88
N ARG A 58 -1.96 -4.88 4.54
CA ARG A 58 -1.96 -6.15 3.82
C ARG A 58 -1.55 -5.98 2.37
N LEU A 59 -1.11 -7.10 1.80
CA LEU A 59 -0.72 -7.21 0.40
C LEU A 59 -1.28 -8.51 -0.19
N TRP A 60 -1.88 -8.41 -1.37
CA TRP A 60 -2.47 -9.54 -2.10
C TRP A 60 -1.92 -9.58 -3.51
N HIS A 61 -1.72 -10.78 -4.04
CA HIS A 61 -1.44 -10.95 -5.47
C HIS A 61 -2.78 -10.98 -6.21
N VAL A 62 -2.98 -10.09 -7.18
CA VAL A 62 -4.07 -10.22 -8.14
C VAL A 62 -3.63 -11.28 -9.16
N ARG A 63 -4.27 -12.45 -9.10
CA ARG A 63 -3.95 -13.60 -9.97
C ARG A 63 -4.16 -13.29 -11.44
#